data_AF-A0A4Q2QTA3-F1
#
_entry.id   AF-A0A4Q2QTA3-F1
#
_cell.length_a   1.000
_cell.length_b   1.000
_cell.length_c   1.000
_cell.angle_alpha   90.00
_cell.angle_beta   90.00
_cell.angle_gamma   90.00
#
_symmetry.space_group_name_H-M   'P 1'
#
loop_
_entity.id
_entity.type
_entity.pdbx_description
1 polymer ?
#
loop_
_entity_poly.entity_id
_entity_poly.type
_entity_poly.pdbx_seq_one_letter_code
_entity_poly.pdbx_strand_id
1 'polypeptide(L)' 'MKLPRSTVIWCVLIVCLTLLIFTYLTRKSLCEIRLRDGQREVAAILAYESNGK' A
#
# COMPACT_ATOMS: atom_id res chain seq x y z
N MET A 1 28.08 -25.22 -6.94
CA MET A 1 26.91 -25.38 -7.84
C MET A 1 26.80 -24.14 -8.72
N LYS A 2 27.07 -24.26 -10.03
CA LYS A 2 26.93 -23.15 -10.99
C LYS A 2 25.45 -23.07 -11.36
N LEU A 3 24.67 -22.28 -10.61
CA LEU A 3 23.29 -22.03 -11.02
C LEU A 3 23.33 -21.31 -12.37
N PRO A 4 22.59 -21.80 -13.38
CA PRO A 4 22.56 -21.14 -14.67
C PRO A 4 22.08 -19.71 -14.46
N ARG A 5 22.83 -18.74 -14.97
CA ARG A 5 22.59 -17.29 -14.81
C ARG A 5 21.13 -16.91 -15.09
N SER A 6 20.49 -17.66 -16.00
CA SER A 6 19.07 -17.54 -16.35
C SER A 6 18.12 -17.75 -15.15
N THR A 7 18.38 -18.74 -14.28
CA THR A 7 17.53 -19.01 -13.11
C THR A 7 17.58 -17.88 -12.09
N VAL A 8 18.77 -17.28 -11.88
CA VAL A 8 18.91 -16.14 -10.97
C VAL A 8 18.15 -14.94 -11.52
N ILE A 9 18.26 -14.66 -12.82
CA ILE A 9 17.52 -13.57 -13.47
C ILE A 9 16.01 -13.80 -13.33
N TRP A 10 15.53 -15.02 -13.60
CA TRP A 10 14.12 -15.37 -13.44
C TRP A 10 13.64 -15.22 -12.00
N CYS A 11 14.44 -15.67 -11.03
CA CYS A 11 14.12 -15.56 -9.61
C CYS A 11 14.02 -14.11 -9.16
N VAL A 12 15.00 -13.28 -9.54
CA VAL A 12 14.98 -11.83 -9.25
C VAL A 12 13.80 -11.17 -9.92
N LEU A 13 13.46 -11.55 -11.15
CA LEU A 13 12.33 -10.98 -11.89
C LEU A 13 10.99 -11.32 -11.22
N ILE A 14 10.79 -12.56 -10.78
CA ILE A 14 9.61 -12.96 -10.00
C ILE A 14 9.53 -12.14 -8.70
N VAL A 15 10.62 -12.07 -7.93
CA VAL A 15 10.66 -11.32 -6.66
C VAL A 15 10.39 -9.84 -6.88
N CYS A 16 10.95 -9.25 -7.94
CA CYS A 16 10.73 -7.86 -8.28
C CYS A 16 9.26 -7.60 -8.68
N LEU A 17 8.66 -8.50 -9.47
CA LEU A 17 7.24 -8.42 -9.84
C LEU A 17 6.33 -8.51 -8.62
N THR A 18 6.54 -9.48 -7.72
CA THR A 18 5.72 -9.63 -6.52
C THR A 18 5.85 -8.42 -5.60
N LEU A 19 7.06 -7.88 -5.42
CA LEU A 19 7.27 -6.64 -4.66
C LEU A 19 6.61 -5.43 -5.31
N LEU A 20 6.65 -5.30 -6.64
CA LEU A 20 5.96 -4.24 -7.37
C LEU A 20 4.45 -4.33 -7.20
N ILE A 21 3.87 -5.53 -7.38
CA ILE A 21 2.44 -5.77 -7.20
C ILE A 21 2.05 -5.48 -5.76
N PHE A 22 2.79 -6.01 -4.79
CA PHE A 22 2.55 -5.74 -3.37
C PHE A 22 2.67 -4.26 -3.08
N THR A 23 3.72 -3.57 -3.53
CA THR A 23 3.89 -2.12 -3.32
C THR A 23 2.77 -1.33 -3.97
N TYR A 24 2.28 -1.74 -5.14
CA TYR A 24 1.19 -1.07 -5.82
C TYR A 24 -0.15 -1.32 -5.12
N LEU A 25 -0.42 -2.56 -4.73
CA LEU A 25 -1.57 -2.93 -3.92
C LEU A 25 -1.52 -2.26 -2.55
N THR A 26 -0.38 -2.23 -1.90
CA THR A 26 -0.13 -1.55 -0.63
C THR A 26 -0.17 -0.04 -0.82
N ARG A 27 0.25 0.57 -1.92
CA ARG A 27 0.08 2.02 -2.17
C ARG A 27 -1.36 2.36 -2.49
N LYS A 28 -2.05 1.58 -3.31
CA LYS A 28 -3.48 1.72 -3.59
C LYS A 28 -4.30 1.49 -2.34
N SER A 29 -4.05 0.40 -1.62
CA SER A 29 -4.71 0.02 -0.36
C SER A 29 -4.31 0.94 0.78
N LEU A 30 -3.05 1.40 0.92
CA LEU A 30 -2.70 2.42 1.91
C LEU A 30 -3.23 3.79 1.52
N CYS A 31 -3.30 4.17 0.25
CA CYS A 31 -3.96 5.41 -0.14
C CYS A 31 -5.48 5.30 0.04
N GLU A 32 -6.09 4.14 -0.20
CA GLU A 32 -7.52 3.89 -0.06
C GLU A 32 -7.92 3.69 1.41
N ILE A 33 -7.09 2.99 2.19
CA ILE A 33 -7.20 2.85 3.65
C ILE A 33 -6.90 4.20 4.29
N ARG A 34 -5.83 4.92 3.94
CA ARG A 34 -5.56 6.25 4.51
C ARG A 34 -6.54 7.32 4.05
N LEU A 35 -7.20 7.16 2.89
CA LEU A 35 -8.34 7.97 2.49
C LEU A 35 -9.60 7.61 3.30
N ARG A 36 -9.86 6.31 3.55
CA ARG A 36 -10.96 5.85 4.44
C ARG A 36 -10.74 6.19 5.91
N ASP A 37 -9.50 6.13 6.39
CA ASP A 37 -9.10 6.45 7.75
C ASP A 37 -9.11 7.97 7.91
N GLY A 38 -8.44 8.69 7.02
CA GLY A 38 -8.42 10.16 6.99
C GLY A 38 -9.81 10.78 6.81
N GLN A 39 -10.73 10.20 6.03
CA GLN A 39 -12.10 10.70 5.95
C GLN A 39 -12.96 10.35 7.17
N ARG A 40 -12.75 9.20 7.81
CA ARG A 40 -13.50 8.83 9.03
C ARG A 40 -13.00 9.60 10.25
N GLU A 41 -11.71 9.85 10.35
CA GLU A 41 -11.10 10.68 11.40
C GLU A 41 -11.44 12.17 11.20
N VAL A 42 -11.37 12.68 9.96
CA VAL A 42 -11.79 14.06 9.66
C VAL A 42 -13.29 14.24 9.90
N ALA A 43 -14.15 13.27 9.54
CA ALA A 43 -15.58 13.36 9.85
C ALA A 43 -15.88 13.34 11.36
N ALA A 44 -15.13 12.56 12.14
CA ALA A 44 -15.26 12.53 13.60
C ALA A 44 -14.80 13.85 14.25
N ILE A 45 -13.73 14.47 13.74
CA ILE A 45 -13.25 15.77 14.23
C ILE A 45 -14.18 16.92 13.82
N LEU A 46 -14.68 16.92 12.57
CA LEU A 46 -15.60 17.94 12.07
C LEU A 46 -16.97 17.87 12.77
N ALA A 47 -17.44 16.67 13.12
CA ALA A 47 -18.69 16.52 13.88
C ALA A 47 -18.54 16.92 15.36
N TYR A 48 -17.34 16.85 15.93
CA TYR A 48 -17.09 17.23 17.32
C TYR A 48 -16.98 18.76 17.51
N GLU A 49 -16.54 19.51 16.49
CA GLU A 49 -16.47 20.98 16.61
C GLU A 49 -17.80 21.71 16.36
N SER A 50 -18.87 21.01 15.94
CA SER A 50 -20.13 21.66 15.55
C SER A 50 -21.18 21.77 16.66
N ASN A 51 -20.87 21.46 17.93
CA ASN A 51 -21.83 21.61 19.04
C ASN A 51 -21.30 22.49 20.19
N GLY A 52 -20.71 23.62 19.84
CA GLY A 52 -20.12 24.53 20.81
C GLY A 52 -20.24 26.00 20.42
N LYS A 53 -21.47 26.50 20.21
CA LYS A 53 -22.01 27.83 20.58
C LYS A 53 -23.13 28.26 19.65
#